data_AF-A0A4P6JYZ5-F1
#
_entry.id   AF-A0A4P6JYZ5-F1
#
_cell.length_a   1.000
_cell.length_b   1.000
_cell.length_c   1.000
_cell.angle_alpha   90.00
_cell.angle_beta   90.00
_cell.angle_gamma   90.00
#
_symmetry.space_group_name_H-M   'P 1'
#
loop_
_entity.id
_entity.type
_entity.pdbx_description
1 polymer ?
#
loop_
_entity_poly.entity_id
_entity_poly.type
_entity_poly.pdbx_seq_one_letter_code
_entity_poly.pdbx_strand_id
1 'polypeptide(L)'
;MRSNRREHPDRVAAWIERAAAYPIEPEDGEIALKRIDMIMAHDTLLRLGEMRQPTLVLCGGQDFCTPLPLSEEIAHAIPGAELVVVPDQRPPGRARKWGGIFSDCE
;
A
#
# COMPACT_ATOMS: atom_id res chain seq x y z
N MET A 1 1.99 -10.13 1.59
CA MET A 1 3.21 -10.44 0.79
C MET A 1 3.42 -11.93 0.42
N ARG A 2 2.73 -12.90 1.04
CA ARG A 2 2.94 -14.34 0.77
C ARG A 2 2.29 -14.88 -0.51
N SER A 3 1.27 -14.22 -1.06
CA SER A 3 0.49 -14.76 -2.21
C SER A 3 1.24 -14.66 -3.55
N ASN A 4 1.92 -13.54 -3.83
CA ASN A 4 2.59 -13.30 -5.13
C ASN A 4 3.68 -14.33 -5.47
N ARG A 5 4.43 -14.81 -4.47
CA ARG A 5 5.47 -15.86 -4.64
C ARG A 5 4.91 -17.23 -4.99
N ARG A 6 3.70 -17.57 -4.51
CA ARG A 6 3.05 -18.87 -4.79
C ARG A 6 2.36 -18.87 -6.15
N GLU A 7 1.72 -17.78 -6.53
CA GLU A 7 0.92 -17.71 -7.75
C GLU A 7 1.76 -17.37 -8.99
N HIS A 8 2.85 -16.64 -8.81
CA HIS A 8 3.76 -16.24 -9.89
C HIS A 8 5.23 -16.45 -9.52
N PRO A 9 5.65 -17.71 -9.26
CA PRO A 9 7.02 -18.01 -8.84
C PRO A 9 8.06 -17.50 -9.85
N ASP A 10 7.78 -17.62 -11.15
CA ASP A 10 8.69 -17.17 -12.21
C ASP A 10 8.88 -15.65 -12.22
N ARG A 11 7.81 -14.89 -11.94
CA ARG A 11 7.91 -13.42 -11.86
C ARG A 11 8.68 -12.96 -10.63
N VAL A 12 8.50 -13.67 -9.51
CA VAL A 12 9.29 -13.39 -8.30
C VAL A 12 10.74 -13.79 -8.51
N ALA A 13 11.03 -14.93 -9.15
CA ALA A 13 12.39 -15.32 -9.50
C ALA A 13 13.05 -14.29 -10.42
N ALA A 14 12.39 -13.89 -11.50
CA ALA A 14 12.89 -12.86 -12.40
C ALA A 14 13.11 -11.51 -11.70
N TRP A 15 12.24 -11.14 -10.75
CA TRP A 15 12.44 -9.95 -9.94
C TRP A 15 13.65 -10.08 -9.00
N ILE A 16 13.82 -11.23 -8.33
CA ILE A 16 14.97 -11.51 -7.47
C ILE A 16 16.27 -11.46 -8.28
N GLU A 17 16.31 -12.14 -9.43
CA GLU A 17 17.48 -12.14 -10.32
C GLU A 17 17.83 -10.72 -10.77
N ARG A 18 16.81 -9.94 -11.17
CA ARG A 18 17.00 -8.54 -11.56
C ARG A 18 17.49 -7.69 -10.39
N ALA A 19 16.92 -7.86 -9.21
CA ALA A 19 17.31 -7.12 -8.01
C ALA A 19 18.75 -7.46 -7.59
N ALA A 20 19.13 -8.75 -7.65
CA ALA A 20 20.46 -9.24 -7.33
C ALA A 20 21.52 -8.83 -8.36
N ALA A 21 21.11 -8.50 -9.59
CA ALA A 21 22.01 -8.00 -10.63
C ALA A 21 22.40 -6.53 -10.42
N TYR A 22 21.73 -5.79 -9.54
CA TYR A 22 22.17 -4.45 -9.15
C TYR A 22 23.32 -4.58 -8.12
N PRO A 23 24.51 -4.02 -8.41
CA PRO A 23 25.59 -4.02 -7.45
C PRO A 23 25.18 -3.23 -6.21
N ILE A 24 25.47 -3.79 -5.03
CA ILE A 24 25.31 -3.11 -3.75
C ILE A 24 26.61 -2.39 -3.46
N GLU A 25 26.59 -1.07 -3.52
CA GLU A 25 27.73 -0.23 -3.20
C GLU A 25 27.79 0.04 -1.69
N PRO A 26 28.99 0.34 -1.13
CA PRO A 26 29.15 0.59 0.30
C PRO A 26 28.21 1.66 0.87
N GLU A 27 27.88 2.69 0.08
CA GLU A 27 26.99 3.79 0.44
C GLU A 27 25.49 3.42 0.49
N ASP A 28 25.08 2.29 -0.10
CA ASP A 28 23.66 1.92 -0.19
C ASP A 28 23.02 1.72 1.20
N GLY A 29 23.81 1.25 2.18
CA GLY A 29 23.36 1.12 3.56
C GLY A 29 23.03 2.47 4.20
N GLU A 30 23.87 3.48 3.99
CA GLU A 30 23.64 4.83 4.50
C GLU A 30 22.43 5.48 3.82
N ILE A 31 22.29 5.28 2.50
CA ILE A 31 21.12 5.74 1.74
C ILE A 31 19.84 5.07 2.27
N ALA A 32 19.87 3.78 2.56
CA ALA A 32 18.73 3.05 3.11
C ALA A 32 18.31 3.60 4.48
N LEU A 33 19.27 3.88 5.37
CA LEU A 33 19.00 4.46 6.69
C LEU A 33 18.39 5.87 6.57
N LYS A 34 18.97 6.73 5.73
CA LYS A 34 18.40 8.07 5.48
C LYS A 34 16.97 8.02 4.95
N ARG A 35 16.63 7.01 4.14
CA ARG A 35 15.24 6.81 3.67
C ARG A 35 14.31 6.40 4.80
N ILE A 36 14.76 5.55 5.71
CA ILE A 36 13.98 5.19 6.91
C ILE A 36 13.75 6.45 7.76
N ASP A 37 14.79 7.24 8.01
CA ASP A 37 14.68 8.49 8.79
C ASP A 37 13.67 9.45 8.16
N MET A 38 13.70 9.61 6.83
CA MET A 38 12.75 10.45 6.10
C MET A 38 11.30 9.97 6.22
N ILE A 39 11.06 8.65 6.18
CA ILE A 39 9.71 8.08 6.36
C ILE A 39 9.24 8.29 7.80
N MET A 40 10.11 8.03 8.78
CA MET A 40 9.79 8.15 10.20
C MET A 40 9.55 9.61 10.62
N ALA A 41 10.20 10.57 9.97
CA ALA A 41 10.01 11.99 10.22
C ALA A 41 8.78 12.58 9.53
N HIS A 42 8.11 11.83 8.63
CA HIS A 42 6.95 12.32 7.92
C HIS A 42 5.67 12.19 8.76
N ASP A 43 5.20 13.30 9.29
CA ASP A 43 3.90 13.41 9.95
C ASP A 43 3.12 14.59 9.37
N THR A 44 1.94 14.31 8.83
CA THR A 44 1.01 15.31 8.29
C THR A 44 -0.38 15.20 8.89
N LEU A 45 -0.57 14.44 9.97
CA LEU A 45 -1.89 14.12 10.51
C LEU A 45 -2.68 15.40 10.85
N LEU A 46 -2.02 16.40 11.43
CA LEU A 46 -2.63 17.68 11.80
C LEU A 46 -3.17 18.48 10.61
N ARG A 47 -2.64 18.27 9.40
CA ARG A 47 -3.05 18.99 8.18
C ARG A 47 -4.22 18.32 7.46
N LEU A 48 -4.55 17.08 7.81
CA LEU A 48 -5.61 16.32 7.14
C LEU A 48 -6.99 16.97 7.29
N GLY A 49 -7.23 17.67 8.42
CA GLY A 49 -8.46 18.44 8.66
C GLY A 49 -8.70 19.59 7.68
N GLU A 50 -7.66 20.01 6.94
CA GLU A 50 -7.74 21.10 5.95
C GLU A 50 -8.29 20.61 4.60
N MET A 51 -8.34 19.29 4.37
CA MET A 51 -8.80 18.70 3.11
C MET A 51 -10.30 18.98 2.89
N ARG A 52 -10.66 19.34 1.65
CA ARG A 52 -12.04 19.69 1.25
C ARG A 52 -12.61 18.79 0.15
N GLN A 53 -11.75 18.05 -0.54
CA GLN A 53 -12.12 17.15 -1.61
C GLN A 53 -12.69 15.85 -1.04
N PRO A 54 -13.66 15.22 -1.72
CA PRO A 54 -14.07 13.86 -1.40
C PRO A 54 -12.85 12.95 -1.35
N THR A 55 -12.71 12.22 -0.24
CA THR A 55 -11.52 11.42 0.03
C THR A 55 -11.91 9.99 0.38
N LEU A 56 -11.30 9.05 -0.33
CA LEU A 56 -11.37 7.63 -0.03
C LEU A 56 -10.06 7.20 0.63
N VAL A 57 -10.14 6.70 1.86
CA VAL A 57 -9.04 6.03 2.55
C VAL A 57 -9.17 4.53 2.29
N LEU A 58 -8.15 3.94 1.68
CA LEU A 58 -8.15 2.53 1.29
C LEU A 58 -7.07 1.77 2.07
N CYS A 59 -7.44 0.69 2.75
CA CYS A 59 -6.52 -0.17 3.49
C CYS A 59 -6.63 -1.63 3.03
N GLY A 60 -5.50 -2.34 2.91
CA GLY A 60 -5.51 -3.79 2.72
C GLY A 60 -5.77 -4.50 4.05
N GLY A 61 -6.74 -5.41 4.11
CA GLY A 61 -7.08 -6.13 5.34
C GLY A 61 -5.96 -7.01 5.93
N GLN A 62 -4.85 -7.21 5.19
CA GLN A 62 -3.66 -7.97 5.60
C GLN A 62 -2.37 -7.14 5.43
N ASP A 63 -2.49 -5.82 5.44
CA ASP A 63 -1.32 -4.94 5.39
C ASP A 63 -0.56 -5.00 6.72
N PHE A 64 0.70 -5.42 6.63
CA PHE A 64 1.57 -5.59 7.79
C PHE A 64 2.38 -4.33 8.09
N CYS A 65 2.78 -3.60 7.05
CA CYS A 65 3.61 -2.41 7.20
C CYS A 65 2.77 -1.19 7.58
N THR A 66 1.53 -1.13 7.11
CA THR A 66 0.56 -0.08 7.42
C THR A 66 -0.77 -0.70 7.86
N PRO A 67 -0.85 -1.20 9.12
CA PRO A 67 -2.04 -1.90 9.60
C PRO A 67 -3.26 -0.98 9.67
N LEU A 68 -4.45 -1.60 9.62
CA LEU A 68 -5.75 -0.92 9.60
C LEU A 68 -5.90 0.28 10.56
N PRO A 69 -5.46 0.21 11.84
CA PRO A 69 -5.60 1.34 12.75
C PRO A 69 -4.97 2.64 12.26
N LEU A 70 -3.88 2.56 11.46
CA LEU A 70 -3.26 3.76 10.87
C LEU A 70 -4.14 4.39 9.80
N SER A 71 -4.84 3.57 9.00
CA SER A 71 -5.80 4.06 8.02
C SER A 71 -7.08 4.59 8.68
N GLU A 72 -7.52 3.98 9.77
CA GLU A 72 -8.62 4.51 10.59
C GLU A 72 -8.28 5.89 11.13
N GLU A 73 -7.07 6.10 11.64
CA GLU A 73 -6.61 7.41 12.13
C GLU A 73 -6.67 8.48 11.04
N ILE A 74 -6.20 8.16 9.82
CA ILE A 74 -6.28 9.05 8.66
C ILE A 74 -7.73 9.38 8.31
N ALA A 75 -8.62 8.38 8.26
CA ALA A 75 -10.02 8.57 7.93
C ALA A 75 -10.76 9.44 8.96
N HIS A 76 -10.44 9.31 10.26
CA HIS A 76 -11.00 10.15 11.31
C HIS A 76 -10.52 11.60 11.22
N ALA A 77 -9.30 11.84 10.75
CA ALA A 77 -8.72 13.16 10.64
C ALA A 77 -9.24 13.97 9.42
N ILE A 78 -9.74 13.30 8.38
CA ILE A 78 -10.23 13.93 7.15
C ILE A 78 -11.76 14.11 7.20
N PRO A 79 -12.30 15.34 7.11
CA PRO A 79 -13.74 15.56 7.15
C PRO A 79 -14.46 14.87 5.99
N GLY A 80 -15.41 13.98 6.32
CA GLY A 80 -16.24 13.30 5.33
C GLY A 80 -15.53 12.20 4.54
N ALA A 81 -14.35 11.74 4.98
CA ALA A 81 -13.68 10.63 4.32
C ALA A 81 -14.44 9.31 4.46
N GLU A 82 -14.39 8.50 3.41
CA GLU A 82 -14.85 7.11 3.43
C GLU A 82 -13.65 6.19 3.68
N LEU A 83 -13.79 5.21 4.58
CA LEU A 83 -12.79 4.17 4.78
C LEU A 83 -13.28 2.86 4.14
N VAL A 84 -12.48 2.32 3.21
CA VAL A 84 -12.70 1.00 2.61
C VAL A 84 -11.55 0.07 2.96
N VAL A 85 -11.88 -1.08 3.52
CA VAL A 85 -10.93 -2.17 3.74
C VAL A 85 -11.08 -3.18 2.60
N VAL A 86 -10.04 -3.36 1.80
CA VAL A 86 -10.01 -4.40 0.77
C VAL A 86 -9.79 -5.74 1.45
N PRO A 87 -10.79 -6.64 1.45
CA PRO A 87 -10.61 -7.99 1.98
C PRO A 87 -9.60 -8.76 1.11
N ASP A 88 -9.02 -9.82 1.66
CA ASP A 88 -8.07 -10.65 0.92
C ASP A 88 -8.68 -11.12 -0.41
N GLN A 89 -8.08 -10.69 -1.53
CA GLN A 89 -8.46 -11.09 -2.86
C GLN A 89 -7.76 -12.41 -3.18
N ARG A 90 -8.19 -13.49 -2.54
CA ARG A 90 -7.98 -14.84 -3.08
C ARG A 90 -9.13 -15.09 -4.06
N PRO A 91 -8.95 -15.02 -5.40
CA PRO A 91 -9.93 -15.64 -6.28
C PRO A 91 -9.85 -17.16 -6.09
N PRO A 92 -10.93 -17.85 -5.69
CA PRO A 92 -11.00 -19.29 -5.89
C PRO A 92 -11.09 -19.51 -7.41
N GLY A 93 -10.00 -19.94 -8.04
CA GLY A 93 -9.99 -20.50 -9.40
C GLY A 93 -10.88 -19.78 -10.43
N ARG A 94 -10.42 -18.63 -10.92
CA ARG A 94 -10.91 -17.94 -12.13
C ARG A 94 -12.33 -17.31 -12.05
N ALA A 95 -12.38 -16.08 -12.57
CA ALA A 95 -13.52 -15.24 -12.93
C ALA A 95 -14.30 -14.53 -11.81
N ARG A 96 -13.98 -13.24 -11.62
CA ARG A 96 -14.93 -12.14 -11.81
C ARG A 96 -14.17 -10.87 -12.25
N LYS A 97 -14.59 -10.36 -13.40
CA LYS A 97 -14.24 -9.08 -14.03
C LYS A 97 -14.02 -7.95 -13.01
N TRP A 98 -12.88 -7.27 -13.12
CA TRP A 98 -12.66 -5.93 -12.59
C TRP A 98 -13.67 -5.01 -13.31
N GLY A 99 -14.78 -4.71 -12.65
CA GLY A 99 -15.87 -3.91 -13.21
C GLY A 99 -16.88 -3.63 -12.12
N GLY A 100 -16.64 -2.60 -11.32
CA GLY A 100 -17.56 -2.18 -10.26
C GLY A 100 -17.09 -1.08 -9.32
N ILE A 101 -15.80 -0.72 -9.28
CA ILE A 101 -15.33 0.33 -8.35
C ILE A 101 -15.64 1.77 -8.81
N PHE A 102 -16.12 1.96 -10.05
CA PHE A 102 -16.47 3.30 -10.58
C PHE A 102 -17.80 3.29 -11.35
N SER A 103 -18.88 2.78 -10.75
CA SER A 103 -20.20 2.85 -11.39
C SER A 103 -21.07 4.02 -10.92
N ASP A 104 -20.76 4.65 -9.79
CA ASP A 104 -21.65 5.65 -9.17
C ASP A 104 -20.93 6.96 -8.80
N CYS A 105 -20.11 7.48 -9.71
CA CYS A 105 -19.83 8.92 -9.78
C CYS A 105 -20.30 9.40 -11.15
N GLU A 106 -21.51 10.00 -11.14
CA GLU A 106 -22.27 10.65 -12.23
C GLU A 106 -21.91 10.37 -13.70
#